data_AF-A0A529Q9H5-F1
#
_entry.id   AF-A0A529Q9H5-F1
#
_cell.length_a   1.000
_cell.length_b   1.000
_cell.length_c   1.000
_cell.angle_alpha   90.00
_cell.angle_beta   90.00
_cell.angle_gamma   90.00
#
_symmetry.space_group_name_H-M   'P 1'
#
loop_
_entity.id
_entity.type
_entity.pdbx_description
1 polymer ?
#
loop_
_entity_poly.entity_id
_entity_poly.type
_entity_poly.pdbx_seq_one_letter_code
_entity_poly.pdbx_strand_id
1 'polypeptide(L)'
;MLPRTMSLTEELVARCFRVVEDSGPDPDAAHLDDVDYDAMVRMLESQLPENEPLWLFGYGSLIWKPEIEHVEERVALLRGWHRSFCMKMTRWRGTKESPGLMMALDRGGQCK
;
A
#
# COMPACT_ATOMS: atom_id res chain seq x y z
N MET A 1 -11.38 -20.91 25.65
CA MET A 1 -11.07 -19.46 25.59
C MET A 1 -12.35 -18.76 25.18
N LEU A 2 -12.89 -17.83 26.00
CA LEU A 2 -14.07 -17.05 25.59
C LEU A 2 -13.69 -16.19 24.37
N PRO A 3 -14.53 -16.09 23.33
CA PRO A 3 -14.25 -15.23 22.19
C PRO A 3 -14.11 -13.78 22.68
N ARG A 4 -13.05 -13.09 22.23
CA ARG A 4 -12.89 -11.66 22.52
C ARG A 4 -14.02 -10.91 21.83
N THR A 5 -14.82 -10.18 22.61
CA THR A 5 -15.75 -9.20 22.06
C THR A 5 -14.95 -8.09 21.37
N MET A 6 -15.24 -7.81 20.09
CA MET A 6 -14.60 -6.69 19.40
C MET A 6 -15.04 -5.37 20.01
N SER A 7 -14.07 -4.50 20.34
CA SER A 7 -14.35 -3.13 20.78
C SER A 7 -14.72 -2.19 19.63
N LEU A 8 -14.38 -2.56 18.40
CA LEU A 8 -14.72 -1.82 17.19
C LEU A 8 -16.13 -2.20 16.74
N THR A 9 -17.06 -1.24 16.81
CA THR A 9 -18.44 -1.40 16.33
C THR A 9 -18.60 -0.81 14.94
N GLU A 10 -19.64 -1.24 14.22
CA GLU A 10 -19.99 -0.65 12.92
C GLU A 10 -20.25 0.86 13.02
N GLU A 11 -20.88 1.33 14.10
CA GLU A 11 -21.08 2.76 14.35
C GLU A 11 -19.75 3.52 14.46
N LEU A 12 -18.75 2.93 15.14
CA LEU A 12 -17.42 3.54 15.23
C LEU A 12 -16.71 3.55 13.87
N VAL A 13 -16.88 2.50 13.06
CA VAL A 13 -16.33 2.45 11.68
C VAL A 13 -17.00 3.50 10.79
N ALA A 14 -18.32 3.66 10.88
CA ALA A 14 -19.08 4.63 10.09
C ALA A 14 -18.60 6.08 10.35
N ARG A 15 -18.17 6.40 11.57
CA ARG A 15 -17.61 7.71 11.93
C ARG A 15 -16.25 7.99 11.27
N CYS A 16 -15.55 6.97 10.78
CA CYS A 16 -14.28 7.13 10.06
C CYS A 16 -14.49 7.42 8.57
N PHE A 17 -15.68 7.19 8.03
CA PHE A 17 -15.94 7.43 6.62
C PHE A 17 -16.12 8.92 6.35
N ARG A 18 -15.30 9.43 5.42
CA ARG A 18 -15.41 10.77 4.86
C ARG A 18 -15.33 10.64 3.36
N VAL A 19 -16.30 11.20 2.63
CA VAL A 19 -16.19 11.34 1.19
C VAL A 19 -15.06 12.34 0.91
N VAL A 20 -14.07 11.91 0.14
CA VAL A 20 -12.99 12.75 -0.35
C VAL A 20 -13.09 12.72 -1.85
N GLU A 21 -13.45 13.85 -2.45
CA GLU A 21 -13.48 13.99 -3.91
C GLU A 21 -12.05 13.94 -4.44
N ASP A 22 -11.86 13.18 -5.52
CA ASP A 22 -10.58 13.14 -6.19
C ASP A 22 -10.42 14.39 -7.06
N SER A 23 -9.54 15.30 -6.65
CA SER A 23 -9.21 16.53 -7.38
C SER A 23 -8.36 16.28 -8.63
N GLY A 24 -7.99 15.03 -8.91
CA GLY A 24 -7.07 14.67 -9.97
C GLY A 24 -5.60 14.78 -9.55
N PRO A 25 -4.67 14.47 -10.49
CA PRO A 25 -3.24 14.56 -10.23
C PRO A 25 -2.80 15.98 -9.91
N ASP A 26 -1.74 16.12 -9.11
CA ASP A 26 -1.14 17.42 -8.83
C ASP A 26 -0.48 17.97 -10.11
N PRO A 27 -0.91 19.13 -10.66
CA PRO A 27 -0.36 19.65 -11.91
C PRO A 27 1.13 20.02 -11.81
N ASP A 28 1.62 20.27 -10.60
CA ASP A 28 3.02 20.63 -10.35
C ASP A 28 3.91 19.41 -10.05
N ALA A 29 3.33 18.21 -9.89
CA ALA A 29 4.10 17.00 -9.67
C ALA A 29 4.64 16.45 -10.99
N ALA A 30 5.86 15.92 -10.95
CA ALA A 30 6.37 15.09 -12.04
C ALA A 30 5.54 13.80 -12.11
N HIS A 31 4.97 13.53 -13.28
CA HIS A 31 4.24 12.29 -13.56
C HIS A 31 5.11 11.40 -14.42
N LEU A 32 5.12 10.12 -14.08
CA LEU A 32 5.73 9.10 -14.93
C LEU A 32 4.81 8.84 -16.12
N ASP A 33 5.39 8.74 -17.30
CA ASP A 33 4.70 8.28 -18.50
C ASP A 33 5.04 6.81 -18.82
N ASP A 34 4.48 6.30 -19.92
CA ASP A 34 4.70 4.92 -20.35
C ASP A 34 6.19 4.63 -20.65
N VAL A 35 6.95 5.62 -21.11
CA VAL A 35 8.38 5.48 -21.39
C VAL A 35 9.17 5.31 -20.09
N ASP A 36 8.82 6.08 -19.06
CA ASP A 36 9.41 5.95 -17.73
C ASP A 36 9.10 4.57 -17.12
N TYR A 37 7.85 4.12 -17.21
CA TYR A 37 7.45 2.80 -16.71
C TYR A 37 8.19 1.67 -17.42
N ASP A 38 8.27 1.72 -18.75
CA ASP A 38 9.01 0.75 -19.55
C ASP A 38 10.50 0.68 -19.17
N ALA A 39 11.12 1.83 -18.89
CA ALA A 39 12.50 1.88 -18.44
C ALA A 39 12.69 1.25 -17.05
N MET A 40 11.76 1.48 -16.13
CA MET A 40 11.76 0.86 -14.80
C MET A 40 11.57 -0.66 -14.87
N VAL A 41 10.66 -1.13 -15.73
CA VAL A 41 10.44 -2.57 -15.96
C VAL A 41 11.71 -3.23 -16.47
N ARG A 42 12.34 -2.69 -17.51
CA ARG A 42 13.60 -3.22 -18.05
C ARG A 42 14.71 -3.26 -16.99
N MET A 43 14.78 -2.23 -16.14
CA MET A 43 15.76 -2.18 -15.06
C MET A 43 15.50 -3.26 -14.01
N LEU A 44 14.24 -3.44 -13.58
CA LEU A 44 13.85 -4.51 -12.66
C LEU A 44 14.18 -5.88 -13.26
N GLU A 45 13.76 -6.14 -14.50
CA GLU A 45 14.00 -7.41 -15.22
C GLU A 45 15.49 -7.76 -15.28
N SER A 46 16.36 -6.77 -15.49
CA SER A 46 17.82 -6.98 -15.52
C SER A 46 18.42 -7.44 -14.18
N GLN A 47 17.71 -7.24 -13.08
CA GLN A 47 18.11 -7.65 -11.73
C GLN A 47 17.42 -8.93 -11.26
N LEU A 48 16.43 -9.42 -12.02
CA LEU A 48 15.72 -10.64 -11.64
C LEU A 48 16.59 -11.87 -11.93
N PRO A 49 16.65 -12.83 -11.00
CA PRO A 49 17.23 -14.14 -11.26
C PRO A 49 16.49 -14.85 -12.41
N GLU A 50 17.23 -15.42 -13.37
CA GLU A 50 16.67 -16.03 -14.60
C GLU A 50 15.66 -17.15 -14.34
N ASN A 51 15.79 -17.86 -13.22
CA ASN A 51 15.06 -19.10 -12.95
C ASN A 51 14.36 -19.12 -11.57
N GLU A 52 14.08 -17.97 -10.99
CA GLU A 52 13.35 -17.89 -9.71
C GLU A 52 12.08 -17.03 -9.84
N PRO A 53 10.99 -17.39 -9.13
CA PRO A 53 9.77 -16.60 -9.13
C PRO A 53 9.97 -15.25 -8.42
N LEU A 54 9.35 -14.19 -8.96
CA LEU A 54 9.26 -12.89 -8.30
C LEU A 54 8.20 -12.92 -7.19
N TRP A 55 8.62 -12.65 -5.97
CA TRP A 55 7.72 -12.47 -4.82
C TRP A 55 7.48 -10.99 -4.53
N LEU A 56 6.23 -10.59 -4.42
CA LEU A 56 5.82 -9.26 -3.97
C LEU A 56 5.27 -9.35 -2.54
N PHE A 57 5.83 -8.56 -1.63
CA PHE A 57 5.35 -8.51 -0.25
C PHE A 57 4.21 -7.48 -0.12
N GLY A 58 2.97 -7.96 -0.09
CA GLY A 58 1.79 -7.12 0.16
C GLY A 58 1.66 -6.72 1.64
N TYR A 59 1.76 -5.43 1.94
CA TYR A 59 1.62 -4.90 3.32
C TYR A 59 0.39 -4.00 3.52
N GLY A 60 -0.38 -3.72 2.47
CA GLY A 60 -1.49 -2.77 2.47
C GLY A 60 -2.71 -3.30 1.70
N SER A 61 -3.26 -2.49 0.80
CA SER A 61 -4.47 -2.85 0.04
C SER A 61 -4.32 -4.11 -0.79
N LEU A 62 -3.11 -4.41 -1.26
CA LEU A 62 -2.81 -5.63 -2.03
C LEU A 62 -3.14 -6.93 -1.27
N ILE A 63 -3.25 -6.89 0.06
CA ILE A 63 -3.64 -8.06 0.87
C ILE A 63 -5.10 -8.51 0.58
N TRP A 64 -5.99 -7.57 0.24
CA TRP A 64 -7.42 -7.87 0.03
C TRP A 64 -7.92 -7.47 -1.36
N LYS A 65 -7.15 -6.69 -2.11
CA LYS A 65 -7.40 -6.31 -3.50
C LYS A 65 -6.12 -6.43 -4.32
N PRO A 66 -5.75 -7.64 -4.76
CA PRO A 66 -4.66 -7.83 -5.70
C PRO A 66 -5.00 -7.11 -7.01
N GLU A 67 -4.17 -6.15 -7.42
CA GLU A 67 -4.30 -5.43 -8.71
C GLU A 67 -3.46 -6.10 -9.82
N ILE A 68 -2.99 -7.33 -9.56
CA ILE A 68 -2.12 -8.10 -10.45
C ILE A 68 -2.55 -9.57 -10.45
N GLU A 69 -2.44 -10.21 -11.62
CA GLU A 69 -2.53 -11.66 -11.71
C GLU A 69 -1.28 -12.29 -11.09
N HIS A 70 -1.48 -13.32 -10.29
CA HIS A 70 -0.40 -14.08 -9.65
C HIS A 70 -0.83 -15.53 -9.50
N VAL A 71 0.16 -16.42 -9.43
CA VAL A 71 -0.08 -17.88 -9.39
C VAL A 71 -0.06 -18.45 -7.98
N GLU A 72 0.45 -17.69 -7.00
CA GLU A 72 0.62 -18.14 -5.63
C GLU A 72 0.62 -16.97 -4.64
N GLU A 73 -0.02 -17.17 -3.47
CA GLU A 73 0.04 -16.28 -2.30
C GLU A 73 0.48 -17.04 -1.05
N ARG A 74 1.33 -16.41 -0.23
CA ARG A 74 1.76 -16.96 1.07
C ARG A 74 1.82 -15.88 2.13
N VAL A 75 1.42 -16.22 3.35
CA VAL A 75 1.68 -15.37 4.51
C VAL A 75 3.18 -15.35 4.78
N ALA A 76 3.76 -14.15 4.82
CA ALA A 76 5.18 -13.94 5.04
C ALA A 76 5.44 -13.01 6.25
N LEU A 77 6.68 -13.01 6.75
CA LEU A 77 7.12 -12.10 7.80
C LEU A 77 8.33 -11.30 7.30
N LEU A 78 8.12 -10.01 7.05
CA LEU A 78 9.18 -9.09 6.70
C LEU A 78 9.84 -8.55 7.98
N ARG A 79 11.12 -8.89 8.18
CA ARG A 79 11.91 -8.46 9.35
C ARG A 79 12.65 -7.15 9.04
N GLY A 80 12.82 -6.32 10.06
CA GLY A 80 13.46 -5.00 9.92
C GLY A 80 12.54 -3.93 9.37
N TRP A 81 11.24 -4.22 9.25
CA TRP A 81 10.21 -3.30 8.78
C TRP A 81 8.92 -3.50 9.58
N HIS A 82 8.18 -2.44 9.85
CA HIS A 82 6.87 -2.52 10.47
C HIS A 82 5.89 -1.59 9.76
N ARG A 83 4.59 -1.88 9.91
CA ARG A 83 3.55 -0.98 9.40
C ARG A 83 3.37 0.20 10.34
N SER A 84 3.46 1.41 9.81
CA SER A 84 3.22 2.65 10.54
C SER A 84 2.44 3.63 9.67
N PHE A 85 1.64 4.48 10.29
CA PHE A 85 0.97 5.60 9.64
C PHE A 85 1.99 6.73 9.39
N CYS A 86 2.89 6.53 8.43
CA CYS A 86 4.04 7.41 8.18
C CYS A 86 4.03 8.09 6.81
N MET A 87 3.07 7.77 5.93
CA MET A 87 2.98 8.35 4.59
C MET A 87 1.88 9.40 4.54
N LYS A 88 2.24 10.67 4.34
CA LYS A 88 1.29 11.76 4.12
C LYS A 88 0.76 11.70 2.68
N MET A 89 -0.56 11.75 2.53
CA MET A 89 -1.23 11.66 1.24
C MET A 89 -2.17 12.86 1.05
N THR A 90 -2.06 13.55 -0.09
CA THR A 90 -2.87 14.75 -0.40
C THR A 90 -3.95 14.50 -1.47
N ARG A 91 -4.11 13.24 -1.90
CA ARG A 91 -5.10 12.78 -2.88
C ARG A 91 -5.72 11.46 -2.41
N TRP A 92 -6.90 11.09 -2.89
CA TRP A 92 -7.65 9.84 -2.57
C TRP A 92 -8.13 9.72 -1.12
N ARG A 93 -7.19 9.63 -0.17
CA ARG A 93 -7.47 9.45 1.28
C ARG A 93 -7.28 10.74 2.07
N GLY A 94 -7.10 11.86 1.37
CA GLY A 94 -6.91 13.20 1.91
C GLY A 94 -6.99 14.24 0.80
N THR A 95 -6.94 15.51 1.19
CA THR A 95 -6.79 16.67 0.28
C THR A 95 -5.51 17.44 0.61
N LYS A 96 -5.20 18.50 -0.15
CA LYS A 96 -4.08 19.40 0.18
C LYS A 96 -4.31 20.13 1.52
N GLU A 97 -5.54 20.53 1.81
CA GLU A 97 -5.95 21.27 3.03
C GLU A 97 -6.09 20.34 4.24
N SER A 98 -6.52 19.09 4.01
CA SER A 98 -6.67 18.06 5.03
C SER A 98 -6.01 16.75 4.58
N PRO A 99 -4.67 16.68 4.66
CA PRO A 99 -3.92 15.51 4.21
C PRO A 99 -4.30 14.25 5.00
N GLY A 100 -4.40 13.16 4.29
CA GLY A 100 -4.55 11.83 4.86
C GLY A 100 -3.21 11.32 5.39
N LEU A 101 -3.28 10.40 6.34
CA LEU A 101 -2.14 9.64 6.81
C LEU A 101 -2.37 8.18 6.44
N MET A 102 -1.46 7.64 5.65
CA MET A 102 -1.53 6.29 5.13
C MET A 102 -0.51 5.39 5.83
N MET A 103 -0.93 4.14 6.01
CA MET A 103 -0.06 3.10 6.51
C MET A 103 0.93 2.69 5.41
N ALA A 104 2.21 2.75 5.73
CA ALA A 104 3.30 2.28 4.88
C ALA A 104 4.31 1.49 5.72
N LEU A 105 5.36 0.98 5.08
CA LEU A 105 6.47 0.35 5.78
C LEU A 105 7.45 1.42 6.29
N ASP A 106 7.78 1.34 7.57
CA ASP A 106 8.87 2.10 8.17
C ASP A 106 9.93 1.14 8.74
N ARG A 107 11.16 1.64 8.88
CA ARG A 107 12.32 0.84 9.30
C ARG A 107 12.15 0.35 10.74
N GLY A 108 12.68 -0.84 10.99
CA GLY A 108 12.66 -1.51 12.30
C GLY A 108 11.45 -2.42 12.51
N GLY A 109 11.55 -3.32 13.51
CA GLY A 109 10.46 -4.21 13.87
C GLY A 109 10.23 -5.37 12.90
N GLN A 110 8.97 -5.79 12.77
CA GLN A 110 8.54 -6.83 11.84
C GLN A 110 7.10 -6.61 11.36
N CYS A 111 6.82 -6.97 10.11
CA CYS A 111 5.52 -6.89 9.47
C CYS A 111 5.10 -8.28 8.99
N LYS A 112 3.88 -8.68 9.35
CA LYS A 112 3.24 -9.91 8.86
C LYS A 112 2.00 -9.56 8.06
#